data_AF-A0A3M1LIQ1-F1
#
_entry.id   AF-A0A3M1LIQ1-F1
#
_cell.length_a   1.000
_cell.length_b   1.000
_cell.length_c   1.000
_cell.angle_alpha   90.00
_cell.angle_beta   90.00
_cell.angle_gamma   90.00
#
_symmetry.space_group_name_H-M   'P 1'
#
loop_
_entity.id
_entity.type
_entity.pdbx_description
1 polymer ?
#
loop_
_entity_poly.entity_id
_entity_poly.type
_entity_poly.pdbx_seq_one_letter_code
_entity_poly.pdbx_strand_id
1 'polypeptide(L)'
;MSNRADLPADASFVPSTLVDLLRWRAHHQPDLRIYTFLTDGESEEAHLTTEQLDRRARAIGALLQEMNAAGERALLLYPPGLE
;
A
#
# COMPACT_ATOMS: atom_id res chain seq x y z
N MET A 1 -15.58 -14.07 -1.61
CA MET A 1 -16.70 -13.11 -1.59
C MET A 1 -16.11 -11.71 -1.73
N SER A 2 -16.51 -11.00 -2.79
CA SER A 2 -16.08 -9.65 -3.25
C SER A 2 -14.58 -9.33 -3.29
N ASN A 3 -13.91 -9.74 -4.37
CA ASN A 3 -12.68 -9.07 -4.85
C ASN A 3 -12.93 -8.50 -6.27
N ARG A 4 -13.94 -7.61 -6.35
CA ARG A 4 -14.36 -6.89 -7.57
C ARG A 4 -15.21 -5.66 -7.23
N ALA A 5 -15.00 -5.05 -6.06
CA ALA A 5 -15.64 -3.79 -5.67
C ALA A 5 -14.54 -2.75 -5.54
N ASP A 6 -14.78 -1.56 -6.09
CA ASP A 6 -13.93 -0.36 -6.06
C ASP A 6 -12.90 -0.19 -7.18
N LEU A 7 -13.19 -0.70 -8.38
CA LEU A 7 -12.72 0.01 -9.57
C LEU A 7 -13.66 1.20 -9.81
N PRO A 8 -13.16 2.37 -10.21
CA PRO A 8 -14.01 3.52 -10.53
C PRO A 8 -15.08 3.09 -11.54
N ALA A 9 -16.34 3.41 -11.25
CA ALA A 9 -17.45 3.23 -12.18
C ALA A 9 -17.28 4.10 -13.45
N ASP A 10 -16.38 5.08 -13.38
CA ASP A 10 -15.96 5.88 -14.53
C ASP A 10 -14.85 5.14 -15.29
N ALA A 11 -15.14 4.77 -16.54
CA ALA A 11 -14.24 4.08 -17.46
C ALA A 11 -12.97 4.89 -17.84
N SER A 12 -12.77 6.06 -17.24
CA SER A 12 -11.66 6.98 -17.51
C SER A 12 -10.37 6.68 -16.74
N PHE A 13 -10.41 5.90 -15.65
CA PHE A 13 -9.21 5.56 -14.86
C PHE A 13 -8.85 4.08 -14.97
N VAL A 14 -7.83 3.79 -15.79
CA VAL A 14 -7.19 2.48 -15.86
C VAL A 14 -5.80 2.60 -15.22
N PRO A 15 -5.59 2.10 -13.97
CA PRO A 15 -4.28 2.17 -13.33
C PRO A 15 -3.27 1.36 -14.15
N SER A 16 -2.15 2.00 -14.51
CA SER A 16 -1.08 1.35 -15.29
C SER A 16 -0.06 0.64 -14.40
N THR A 17 0.00 1.04 -13.13
CA THR A 17 0.89 0.45 -12.12
C THR A 17 0.15 0.20 -10.80
N LEU A 18 0.73 -0.65 -9.94
CA LEU A 18 0.24 -0.85 -8.57
C LEU A 18 0.26 0.47 -7.77
N VAL A 19 1.22 1.36 -8.06
CA VAL A 19 1.33 2.68 -7.44
C VAL A 19 0.14 3.57 -7.82
N ASP A 20 -0.29 3.55 -9.07
CA ASP A 20 -1.44 4.34 -9.54
C ASP A 20 -2.73 3.89 -8.84
N LEU A 21 -2.93 2.57 -8.73
CA LEU A 21 -4.06 2.02 -8.00
C LEU A 21 -4.05 2.42 -6.52
N LEU A 22 -2.89 2.33 -5.86
CA LEU A 22 -2.76 2.72 -4.45
C LEU A 22 -3.07 4.20 -4.25
N ARG A 23 -2.55 5.08 -5.11
CA ARG A 23 -2.82 6.53 -5.07
C ARG A 23 -4.28 6.85 -5.27
N TRP A 24 -4.93 6.18 -6.23
CA TRP A 24 -6.36 6.34 -6.46
C TRP A 24 -7.16 5.96 -5.22
N ARG A 25 -6.85 4.82 -4.58
CA ARG A 25 -7.51 4.38 -3.36
C ARG A 25 -7.26 5.31 -2.18
N ALA A 26 -6.02 5.77 -1.99
CA ALA A 26 -5.69 6.73 -0.93
C ALA A 26 -6.47 8.05 -1.07
N HIS A 27 -6.74 8.48 -2.30
CA HIS A 27 -7.50 9.71 -2.55
C HIS A 27 -9.02 9.52 -2.38
N HIS A 28 -9.57 8.40 -2.86
CA HIS A 28 -11.03 8.18 -2.88
C HIS A 28 -11.56 7.48 -1.63
N GLN A 29 -10.70 6.74 -0.93
CA GLN A 29 -11.05 5.95 0.24
C GLN A 29 -9.92 5.97 1.27
N PRO A 30 -9.54 7.16 1.79
CA PRO A 30 -8.37 7.31 2.66
C PRO A 30 -8.44 6.43 3.92
N ASP A 31 -9.65 6.21 4.46
CA ASP A 31 -9.89 5.44 5.68
C ASP A 31 -10.05 3.93 5.46
N LEU A 32 -9.97 3.46 4.20
CA LEU A 32 -10.10 2.04 3.89
C LEU A 32 -8.97 1.26 4.58
N ARG A 33 -9.33 0.37 5.50
CA ARG A 33 -8.41 -0.53 6.19
C ARG A 33 -8.02 -1.66 5.24
N ILE A 34 -6.74 -1.73 4.87
CA ILE A 34 -6.21 -2.68 3.89
C ILE A 34 -5.28 -3.73 4.50
N TYR A 35 -4.85 -3.52 5.73
CA TYR A 35 -4.03 -4.46 6.48
C TYR A 35 -4.43 -4.39 7.95
N THR A 36 -4.64 -5.55 8.56
CA THR A 36 -4.87 -5.70 9.99
C THR A 36 -3.78 -6.61 10.51
N PHE A 37 -2.96 -6.08 11.40
CA PHE A 37 -1.97 -6.84 12.13
C PHE A 37 -2.62 -7.40 13.40
N LEU A 38 -2.48 -8.70 13.64
CA LEU A 38 -3.03 -9.36 14.81
C LEU A 38 -1.90 -9.62 15.78
N THR A 39 -1.71 -8.72 16.74
CA THR A 39 -0.70 -8.89 17.78
C THR A 39 -1.22 -9.88 18.85
N ASP A 40 -0.58 -11.03 18.96
CA ASP A 40 -0.71 -12.01 20.07
C ASP A 40 -2.12 -12.38 20.54
N GLY A 41 -3.09 -12.48 19.63
CA GLY A 41 -4.40 -13.10 19.87
C GLY A 41 -5.35 -12.37 20.84
N GLU A 42 -4.86 -11.38 21.59
CA GLU A 42 -5.63 -10.60 22.56
C GLU A 42 -5.47 -9.10 22.27
N SER A 43 -6.30 -8.64 21.32
CA SER A 43 -6.93 -7.31 21.33
C SER A 43 -6.14 -6.04 20.90
N GLU A 44 -4.92 -6.13 20.38
CA GLU A 44 -4.32 -4.99 19.65
C GLU A 44 -4.28 -5.23 18.13
N GLU A 45 -5.39 -4.87 17.47
CA GLU A 45 -5.48 -4.78 16.00
C GLU A 45 -4.84 -3.48 15.52
N ALA A 46 -3.59 -3.54 15.04
CA ALA A 46 -3.01 -2.39 14.34
C ALA A 46 -3.50 -2.40 12.89
N HIS A 47 -4.27 -1.40 12.50
CA HIS A 47 -4.75 -1.25 11.12
C HIS A 47 -3.89 -0.29 10.33
N LEU A 48 -3.66 -0.62 9.06
CA LEU A 48 -3.11 0.30 8.08
C LEU A 48 -4.20 0.73 7.10
N THR A 49 -4.38 2.03 6.96
CA THR A 49 -5.28 2.63 5.96
C THR A 49 -4.57 2.82 4.61
N THR A 50 -5.35 2.99 3.53
CA THR A 50 -4.79 3.28 2.19
C THR A 50 -3.98 4.57 2.17
N GLU A 51 -4.42 5.61 2.89
CA GLU A 51 -3.69 6.88 2.98
C GLU A 51 -2.35 6.69 3.69
N GLN A 52 -2.35 5.99 4.83
CA GLN A 52 -1.11 5.72 5.57
C GLN A 52 -0.14 4.88 4.75
N LEU A 53 -0.64 3.90 3.99
CA LEU A 53 0.21 3.10 3.10
C LEU A 53 0.79 3.95 1.96
N ASP A 54 0.00 4.81 1.29
CA ASP A 54 0.50 5.69 0.22
C ASP A 54 1.59 6.64 0.75
N ARG A 55 1.36 7.26 1.90
CA ARG A 55 2.35 8.16 2.53
C ARG A 55 3.66 7.43 2.84
N ARG A 56 3.60 6.23 3.44
CA ARG A 56 4.80 5.42 3.75
C ARG A 56 5.53 4.98 2.48
N ALA A 57 4.80 4.53 1.47
CA ALA A 57 5.38 4.11 0.19
C ALA A 57 6.10 5.27 -0.51
N ARG A 58 5.53 6.48 -0.49
CA ARG A 58 6.17 7.68 -1.05
C ARG A 58 7.42 8.09 -0.29
N ALA A 59 7.43 7.97 1.04
CA ALA A 59 8.62 8.27 1.85
C ALA A 59 9.79 7.35 1.47
N ILE A 60 9.52 6.04 1.33
CA ILE A 60 10.54 5.08 0.85
C ILE A 60 10.96 5.40 -0.58
N GLY A 61 10.01 5.72 -1.46
CA GLY A 61 10.28 6.11 -2.84
C GLY A 61 11.19 7.33 -2.95
N ALA A 62 10.95 8.36 -2.13
CA ALA A 62 11.79 9.55 -2.07
C ALA A 62 13.22 9.21 -1.62
N LEU A 63 13.36 8.37 -0.58
CA LEU A 63 14.67 7.90 -0.12
C LEU A 63 15.44 7.13 -1.23
N LEU A 64 14.76 6.25 -1.96
CA LEU A 64 15.38 5.52 -3.08
C LEU A 64 15.77 6.46 -4.24
N GLN A 65 14.99 7.51 -4.48
CA GLN A 65 15.32 8.53 -5.48
C GLN A 65 16.56 9.33 -5.08
N GLU A 66 16.70 9.70 -3.81
CA GLU A 66 17.92 10.35 -3.28
C GLU A 66 19.17 9.49 -3.48
N MET A 67 19.01 8.15 -3.47
CA MET A 67 20.08 7.20 -3.74
C MET A 67 20.35 6.95 -5.23
N ASN A 68 19.67 7.64 -6.15
CA ASN A 68 19.70 7.39 -7.60
C ASN A 68 19.36 5.93 -7.98
N ALA A 69 18.51 5.26 -7.20
CA ALA A 69 18.17 3.84 -7.41
C ALA A 69 17.12 3.60 -8.51
N ALA A 70 16.91 4.56 -9.43
CA ALA A 70 15.92 4.43 -10.49
C ALA A 70 16.34 3.35 -11.50
N GLY A 71 15.50 2.33 -11.69
CA GLY A 71 15.79 1.19 -12.56
C GLY A 71 16.68 0.11 -11.93
N GLU A 72 17.13 0.34 -10.69
CA GLU A 72 17.97 -0.61 -9.96
C GLU A 72 17.14 -1.70 -9.29
N ARG A 73 17.79 -2.84 -9.02
CA ARG A 73 17.16 -3.96 -8.31
C ARG A 73 17.34 -3.78 -6.80
N ALA A 74 16.23 -3.80 -6.06
CA ALA A 74 16.24 -3.79 -4.59
C ALA A 74 16.02 -5.21 -4.04
N LEU A 75 16.77 -5.57 -2.98
CA LEU A 75 16.54 -6.80 -2.22
C LEU A 75 15.71 -6.46 -0.98
N LEU A 76 14.55 -7.09 -0.83
CA LEU A 76 13.73 -6.98 0.38
C LEU A 76 14.06 -8.15 1.30
N LEU A 77 14.76 -7.88 2.39
CA LEU A 77 15.08 -8.86 3.43
C LEU A 77 14.01 -8.81 4.52
N TYR A 78 13.14 -9.81 4.54
CA TYR A 78 12.22 -10.04 5.64
C TYR A 78 12.72 -11.24 6.45
N PRO A 79 12.77 -11.16 7.79
CA PRO A 79 13.10 -12.32 8.60
C PRO A 79 12.11 -13.47 8.29
N PRO A 80 12.54 -14.74 8.35
CA PRO A 80 11.63 -15.86 8.23
C PRO A 80 10.74 -15.90 9.47
N GLY A 81 9.49 -15.45 9.33
CA GLY A 81 8.50 -15.44 10.41
C GLY A 81 7.47 -14.35 10.16
N LEU A 82 6.19 -14.72 10.21
CA LEU A 82 5.10 -13.78 10.45
C LEU A 82 5.30 -13.28 11.88
N GLU A 83 5.53 -11.99 12.06
CA GLU A 83 4.88 -11.35 13.21
C GLU A 83 3.44 -11.05 12.80
#